data_AF-A0A8D9P5C9-F1
#
_entry.id   AF-A0A8D9P5C9-F1
#
_cell.length_a   1.000
_cell.length_b   1.000
_cell.length_c   1.000
_cell.angle_alpha   90.00
_cell.angle_beta   90.00
_cell.angle_gamma   90.00
#
_symmetry.space_group_name_H-M   'P 1'
#
loop_
_entity.id
_entity.type
_entity.pdbx_description
1 polymer ?
#
loop_
_entity_poly.entity_id
_entity_poly.type
_entity_poly.pdbx_seq_one_letter_code
_entity_poly.pdbx_strand_id
1 'polypeptide(L)'
;MMNKYKVSENRLSIMEIERFAVHDGPGIRTVVFLQGCPLHCPWCSNPESQKRKPHLLHIKNKCIGCGRCEAICTRGNISIQDHYPVFNRQACVACKACERICPQNAIKFVGESITSSEVMEILLRDRDYYLNSGGGVTFSGGEAFTQFEGLMDLLIQCKNEKLHTSVETCGQVNLDKIKQALPLIDLFLFDIKHTDKDLLQKETGANLDTVLTNLRYISSKSANKVTIRVPVIPGFNFNENTLREIFMLAKENRIKCVHLLPYHTLGKDKYEQLGLTYPYPCEQMLAKEELFPFKEMGEKMGLEIRIGG
;
A
#
# COMPACT_ATOMS: atom_id res chain seq x y z
N MET A 1 24.71 -11.76 17.28
CA MET A 1 24.14 -11.13 18.49
C MET A 1 22.93 -10.25 18.12
N MET A 2 21.75 -10.84 17.89
CA MET A 2 20.51 -10.12 17.52
C MET A 2 19.45 -10.10 18.64
N ASN A 3 19.87 -10.33 19.90
CA ASN A 3 18.97 -10.41 21.06
C ASN A 3 18.50 -9.04 21.61
N LYS A 4 18.49 -7.99 20.78
CA LYS A 4 18.29 -6.60 21.25
C LYS A 4 16.85 -6.10 21.17
N TYR A 5 15.94 -6.87 20.55
CA TYR A 5 14.56 -6.44 20.37
C TYR A 5 13.60 -7.51 20.91
N LYS A 6 12.85 -7.17 21.95
CA LYS A 6 11.79 -7.99 22.52
C LYS A 6 10.53 -7.79 21.66
N VAL A 7 9.95 -8.88 21.16
CA VAL A 7 8.67 -8.86 20.44
C VAL A 7 7.55 -8.57 21.43
N SER A 8 6.67 -7.62 21.10
CA SER A 8 5.66 -7.09 22.02
C SER A 8 4.21 -7.49 21.67
N GLU A 9 4.02 -8.42 20.73
CA GLU A 9 2.72 -8.95 20.31
C GLU A 9 1.69 -7.86 19.90
N ASN A 10 2.17 -6.78 19.29
CA ASN A 10 1.30 -5.69 18.87
C ASN A 10 0.27 -6.16 17.84
N ARG A 11 -0.92 -5.59 17.92
CA ARG A 11 -1.99 -5.83 16.95
C ARG A 11 -1.91 -4.84 15.79
N LEU A 12 -1.96 -5.38 14.58
CA LEU A 12 -2.00 -4.63 13.33
C LEU A 12 -3.41 -4.68 12.75
N SER A 13 -3.78 -3.62 12.04
CA SER A 13 -5.00 -3.53 11.24
C SER A 13 -4.64 -3.83 9.80
N ILE A 14 -5.05 -5.00 9.29
CA ILE A 14 -4.65 -5.52 7.99
C ILE A 14 -5.86 -5.64 7.08
N MET A 15 -5.71 -5.17 5.84
CA MET A 15 -6.74 -5.29 4.81
C MET A 15 -6.70 -6.67 4.18
N GLU A 16 -5.48 -7.09 3.84
CA GLU A 16 -5.21 -8.28 3.05
C GLU A 16 -3.76 -8.74 3.29
N ILE A 17 -3.54 -10.05 3.20
CA ILE A 17 -2.22 -10.65 3.09
C ILE A 17 -2.21 -11.42 1.76
N GLU A 18 -1.58 -10.82 0.76
CA GLU A 18 -1.46 -11.41 -0.57
C GLU A 18 -0.23 -12.30 -0.63
N ARG A 19 -0.45 -13.58 -0.90
CA ARG A 19 0.62 -14.57 -1.07
C ARG A 19 0.94 -14.69 -2.56
N PHE A 20 2.19 -14.97 -2.89
CA PHE A 20 2.68 -15.14 -4.27
C PHE A 20 2.69 -13.87 -5.16
N ALA A 21 2.86 -12.70 -4.55
CA ALA A 21 3.04 -11.46 -5.28
C ALA A 21 4.41 -11.43 -6.01
N VAL A 22 4.46 -10.81 -7.19
CA VAL A 22 5.66 -10.73 -8.04
C VAL A 22 6.06 -9.32 -8.44
N HIS A 23 5.29 -8.31 -8.02
CA HIS A 23 5.45 -6.90 -8.41
C HIS A 23 5.88 -5.98 -7.25
N ASP A 24 6.00 -6.54 -6.04
CA ASP A 24 6.18 -5.79 -4.79
C ASP A 24 7.59 -5.99 -4.21
N GLY A 25 8.56 -6.18 -5.10
CA GLY A 25 9.97 -6.41 -4.80
C GLY A 25 10.56 -7.60 -5.55
N PRO A 26 11.82 -7.99 -5.25
CA PRO A 26 12.47 -9.11 -5.91
C PRO A 26 11.87 -10.45 -5.49
N GLY A 27 11.84 -11.40 -6.44
CA GLY A 27 11.36 -12.76 -6.23
C GLY A 27 9.86 -12.86 -5.93
N ILE A 28 9.43 -14.04 -5.49
CA ILE A 28 8.08 -14.29 -4.98
C ILE A 28 7.98 -13.72 -3.58
N ARG A 29 6.92 -12.95 -3.33
CA ARG A 29 6.73 -12.28 -2.05
C ARG A 29 5.36 -12.55 -1.46
N THR A 30 5.28 -12.43 -0.13
CA THR A 30 3.99 -12.26 0.55
C THR A 30 3.89 -10.82 1.03
N VAL A 31 2.83 -10.14 0.61
CA VAL A 31 2.60 -8.72 0.85
C VAL A 31 1.57 -8.57 1.95
N VAL A 32 1.91 -7.82 2.98
CA VAL A 32 1.03 -7.49 4.10
C VAL A 32 0.52 -6.07 3.90
N PHE A 33 -0.75 -5.93 3.54
CA PHE A 33 -1.37 -4.64 3.27
C PHE A 33 -1.99 -4.05 4.54
N LEU A 34 -1.26 -3.13 5.17
CA LEU A 34 -1.63 -2.44 6.40
C LEU A 34 -2.58 -1.27 6.15
N GLN A 35 -3.47 -0.98 7.10
CA GLN A 35 -4.27 0.25 7.10
C GLN A 35 -3.56 1.43 7.78
N GLY A 36 -4.09 2.63 7.52
CA GLY A 36 -3.54 3.93 7.88
C GLY A 36 -2.69 4.49 6.75
N CYS A 37 -3.05 5.66 6.23
CA CYS A 37 -2.20 6.41 5.30
C CYS A 37 -2.28 7.90 5.63
N PRO A 38 -1.16 8.64 5.70
CA PRO A 38 -1.19 10.08 5.95
C PRO A 38 -1.51 10.90 4.70
N LEU A 39 -1.67 10.25 3.53
CA LEU A 39 -1.99 10.87 2.26
C LEU A 39 -3.44 10.57 1.86
N HIS A 40 -3.96 11.38 0.94
CA HIS A 40 -5.31 11.24 0.35
C HIS A 40 -5.28 11.30 -1.17
N CYS A 41 -4.29 10.63 -1.81
CA CYS A 41 -4.15 10.59 -3.26
C CYS A 41 -5.48 10.25 -3.95
N PRO A 42 -5.97 11.07 -4.90
CA PRO A 42 -7.27 10.83 -5.51
C PRO A 42 -7.27 9.57 -6.40
N TRP A 43 -6.11 9.15 -6.92
CA TRP A 43 -5.93 7.90 -7.66
C TRP A 43 -5.58 6.68 -6.77
N CYS A 44 -5.82 6.75 -5.45
CA CYS A 44 -5.52 5.64 -4.55
C CYS A 44 -6.23 4.36 -5.00
N SER A 45 -5.49 3.25 -5.14
CA SER A 45 -6.11 1.97 -5.55
C SER A 45 -6.69 1.17 -4.39
N ASN A 46 -6.40 1.57 -3.15
CA ASN A 46 -6.81 0.87 -1.92
C ASN A 46 -7.46 1.87 -0.93
N PRO A 47 -8.64 2.44 -1.22
CA PRO A 47 -9.29 3.42 -0.35
C PRO A 47 -9.55 2.93 1.09
N GLU A 48 -9.77 1.63 1.25
CA GLU A 48 -9.94 0.96 2.54
C GLU A 48 -8.68 0.97 3.41
N SER A 49 -7.52 1.35 2.84
CA SER A 49 -6.24 1.50 3.53
C SER A 49 -6.11 2.85 4.24
N GLN A 50 -6.85 3.87 3.84
CA GLN A 50 -6.55 5.23 4.29
C GLN A 50 -6.82 5.43 5.79
N LYS A 51 -7.89 4.81 6.30
CA LYS A 51 -8.28 4.91 7.71
C LYS A 51 -8.07 3.59 8.42
N ARG A 52 -7.42 3.63 9.60
CA ARG A 52 -7.22 2.49 10.49
C ARG A 52 -8.50 2.15 11.26
N LYS A 53 -9.47 1.56 10.56
CA LYS A 53 -10.70 1.04 11.12
C LYS A 53 -11.26 -0.06 10.23
N PRO A 54 -12.13 -0.94 10.77
CA PRO A 54 -12.85 -1.88 9.95
C PRO A 54 -13.74 -1.17 8.91
N HIS A 55 -13.74 -1.66 7.68
CA HIS A 55 -14.63 -1.17 6.62
C HIS A 55 -15.55 -2.27 6.13
N LEU A 56 -16.83 -1.93 5.93
CA LEU A 56 -17.83 -2.78 5.29
C LEU A 56 -17.77 -2.58 3.78
N LEU A 57 -17.37 -3.63 3.07
CA LEU A 57 -17.38 -3.75 1.62
C LEU A 57 -18.66 -4.47 1.17
N HIS A 58 -19.31 -3.94 0.14
CA HIS A 58 -20.46 -4.57 -0.51
C HIS A 58 -20.14 -4.86 -1.98
N ILE A 59 -19.93 -6.14 -2.30
CA ILE A 59 -19.64 -6.62 -3.64
C ILE A 59 -20.97 -6.84 -4.38
N LYS A 60 -21.46 -5.77 -5.02
CA LYS A 60 -22.82 -5.69 -5.60
C LYS A 60 -23.14 -6.86 -6.55
N ASN A 61 -22.21 -7.26 -7.40
CA ASN A 61 -22.41 -8.35 -8.37
C ASN A 61 -22.61 -9.75 -7.74
N LYS A 62 -22.25 -9.93 -6.45
CA LYS A 62 -22.51 -11.17 -5.70
C LYS A 62 -23.83 -11.12 -4.93
N CYS A 63 -24.42 -9.94 -4.77
CA CYS A 63 -25.60 -9.77 -3.92
C CYS A 63 -26.87 -10.24 -4.64
N ILE A 64 -27.57 -11.20 -4.04
CA ILE A 64 -28.85 -11.73 -4.54
C ILE A 64 -30.08 -11.05 -3.91
N GLY A 65 -29.89 -9.95 -3.19
CA GLY A 65 -31.01 -9.17 -2.62
C GLY A 65 -31.83 -9.85 -1.52
N CYS A 66 -31.29 -10.88 -0.87
CA CYS A 66 -32.05 -11.75 0.04
C CYS A 66 -32.53 -11.12 1.38
N GLY A 67 -32.18 -9.88 1.69
CA GLY A 67 -32.62 -9.19 2.92
C GLY A 67 -32.02 -9.67 4.25
N ARG A 68 -31.29 -10.80 4.29
CA ARG A 68 -30.74 -11.38 5.55
C ARG A 68 -29.85 -10.42 6.34
N CYS A 69 -29.14 -9.53 5.64
CA CYS A 69 -28.25 -8.54 6.27
C CYS A 69 -29.01 -7.44 7.02
N GLU A 70 -30.17 -7.02 6.54
CA GLU A 70 -31.08 -6.11 7.24
C GLU A 70 -31.64 -6.80 8.48
N ALA A 71 -32.20 -8.01 8.34
CA ALA A 71 -32.80 -8.76 9.43
C ALA A 71 -31.85 -9.03 10.62
N ILE A 72 -30.54 -9.23 10.35
CA ILE A 72 -29.56 -9.49 11.41
C ILE A 72 -28.93 -8.20 11.99
N CYS A 73 -29.17 -7.03 11.38
CA CYS A 73 -28.52 -5.80 11.81
C CYS A 73 -29.16 -5.23 13.08
N THR A 74 -28.63 -5.58 14.25
CA THR A 74 -29.14 -5.14 15.56
C THR A 74 -29.11 -3.63 15.79
N ARG A 75 -28.42 -2.88 14.93
CA ARG A 75 -28.32 -1.41 14.97
C ARG A 75 -29.20 -0.71 13.93
N GLY A 76 -29.90 -1.45 13.08
CA GLY A 76 -30.74 -0.86 12.02
C GLY A 76 -29.96 -0.10 10.95
N ASN A 77 -28.67 -0.44 10.75
CA ASN A 77 -27.79 0.28 9.81
C ASN A 77 -27.87 -0.23 8.36
N ILE A 78 -28.71 -1.21 8.10
CA ILE A 78 -28.88 -1.81 6.78
C ILE A 78 -30.37 -1.80 6.50
N SER A 79 -30.76 -1.24 5.36
CA SER A 79 -32.15 -1.24 4.87
C SER A 79 -32.18 -1.79 3.45
N ILE A 80 -33.20 -2.54 3.06
CA ILE A 80 -33.37 -3.00 1.68
C ILE A 80 -34.16 -1.97 0.87
N GLN A 81 -33.59 -1.55 -0.26
CA GLN A 81 -34.21 -0.64 -1.23
C GLN A 81 -33.97 -1.20 -2.64
N ASP A 82 -35.01 -1.27 -3.47
CA ASP A 82 -34.94 -1.82 -4.84
C ASP A 82 -34.21 -3.17 -4.92
N HIS A 83 -34.53 -4.08 -4.00
CA HIS A 83 -33.90 -5.40 -3.84
C HIS A 83 -32.42 -5.40 -3.40
N TYR A 84 -31.80 -4.25 -3.12
CA TYR A 84 -30.40 -4.18 -2.68
C TYR A 84 -30.23 -3.54 -1.29
N PRO A 85 -29.20 -3.93 -0.53
CA PRO A 85 -28.93 -3.30 0.75
C PRO A 85 -28.32 -1.91 0.60
N VAL A 86 -28.91 -0.95 1.32
CA VAL A 86 -28.39 0.40 1.56
C VAL A 86 -27.83 0.45 2.97
N PHE A 87 -26.61 0.93 3.11
CA PHE A 87 -25.85 0.87 4.36
C PHE A 87 -25.63 2.26 4.96
N ASN A 88 -26.05 2.47 6.20
CA ASN A 88 -25.53 3.54 7.04
C ASN A 88 -24.18 3.12 7.63
N ARG A 89 -23.11 3.31 6.84
CA ARG A 89 -21.75 2.92 7.24
C ARG A 89 -21.20 3.74 8.41
N GLN A 90 -21.66 4.99 8.60
CA GLN A 90 -21.16 5.86 9.66
C GLN A 90 -21.60 5.39 11.06
N ALA A 91 -22.81 4.84 11.18
CA ALA A 91 -23.33 4.29 12.42
C ALA A 91 -22.96 2.80 12.66
N CYS A 92 -22.23 2.18 11.72
CA CYS A 92 -21.88 0.76 11.81
C CYS A 92 -20.75 0.51 12.82
N VAL A 93 -21.01 -0.36 13.79
CA VAL A 93 -20.03 -0.78 14.81
C VAL A 93 -19.17 -1.98 14.38
N ALA A 94 -19.29 -2.41 13.11
CA ALA A 94 -18.56 -3.53 12.54
C ALA A 94 -18.64 -4.84 13.35
N CYS A 95 -19.84 -5.22 13.83
CA CYS A 95 -20.07 -6.49 14.55
C CYS A 95 -19.97 -7.75 13.65
N LYS A 96 -19.88 -7.53 12.33
CA LYS A 96 -19.75 -8.56 11.27
C LYS A 96 -20.88 -9.58 11.18
N ALA A 97 -22.02 -9.32 11.82
CA ALA A 97 -23.16 -10.22 11.76
C ALA A 97 -23.71 -10.37 10.33
N CYS A 98 -23.75 -9.27 9.57
CA CYS A 98 -24.20 -9.27 8.17
C CYS A 98 -23.24 -9.99 7.21
N GLU A 99 -21.94 -10.01 7.49
CA GLU A 99 -20.95 -10.80 6.74
C GLU A 99 -21.17 -12.28 6.99
N ARG A 100 -21.26 -12.71 8.25
CA ARG A 100 -21.45 -14.13 8.63
C ARG A 100 -22.71 -14.77 8.06
N ILE A 101 -23.80 -14.00 7.91
CA ILE A 101 -25.07 -14.52 7.39
C ILE A 101 -25.19 -14.43 5.86
N CYS A 102 -24.26 -13.75 5.19
CA CYS A 102 -24.35 -13.47 3.75
C CYS A 102 -24.07 -14.75 2.93
N PRO A 103 -25.07 -15.34 2.24
CA PRO A 103 -24.88 -16.62 1.56
C PRO A 103 -23.94 -16.55 0.36
N GLN A 104 -23.72 -15.36 -0.19
CA GLN A 104 -22.91 -15.14 -1.40
C GLN A 104 -21.56 -14.46 -1.10
N ASN A 105 -21.22 -14.24 0.18
CA ASN A 105 -20.05 -13.45 0.58
C ASN A 105 -19.99 -12.07 -0.11
N ALA A 106 -21.17 -11.46 -0.33
CA ALA A 106 -21.33 -10.15 -0.95
C ALA A 106 -21.10 -9.00 0.04
N ILE A 107 -21.14 -9.27 1.35
CA ILE A 107 -20.74 -8.32 2.39
C ILE A 107 -19.46 -8.85 3.03
N LYS A 108 -18.43 -8.02 3.08
CA LYS A 108 -17.14 -8.34 3.71
C LYS A 108 -16.69 -7.24 4.65
N PHE A 109 -15.97 -7.59 5.70
CA PHE A 109 -15.23 -6.63 6.51
C PHE A 109 -13.72 -6.78 6.26
N VAL A 110 -13.06 -5.64 6.06
CA VAL A 110 -11.60 -5.54 5.94
C VAL A 110 -11.04 -4.65 7.03
N GLY A 111 -9.74 -4.76 7.33
CA GLY A 111 -9.13 -4.05 8.46
C GLY A 111 -9.27 -4.82 9.76
N GLU A 112 -9.14 -6.14 9.70
CA GLU A 112 -9.18 -6.96 10.91
C GLU A 112 -7.94 -6.71 11.76
N SER A 113 -8.15 -6.72 13.07
CA SER A 113 -7.05 -6.63 14.02
C SER A 113 -6.44 -8.02 14.18
N ILE A 114 -5.14 -8.16 13.94
CA ILE A 114 -4.39 -9.42 13.99
C ILE A 114 -3.05 -9.17 14.70
N THR A 115 -2.59 -10.11 15.53
CA THR A 115 -1.29 -9.98 16.22
C THR A 115 -0.12 -10.15 15.26
N SER A 116 1.03 -9.58 15.59
CA SER A 116 2.25 -9.77 14.80
C SER A 116 2.66 -11.25 14.70
N SER A 117 2.44 -12.07 15.73
CA SER A 117 2.67 -13.53 15.67
C SER A 117 1.75 -14.25 14.70
N GLU A 118 0.44 -13.97 14.72
CA GLU A 118 -0.52 -14.57 13.76
C GLU A 118 -0.16 -14.21 12.31
N VAL A 119 0.31 -12.99 12.06
CA VAL A 119 0.82 -12.58 10.74
C VAL A 119 2.06 -13.40 10.38
N MET A 120 3.03 -13.53 11.30
CA MET A 120 4.24 -14.31 11.06
C MET A 120 3.95 -15.78 10.76
N GLU A 121 2.97 -16.40 11.42
CA GLU A 121 2.53 -17.76 11.09
C GLU A 121 2.06 -17.89 9.64
N ILE A 122 1.41 -16.87 9.08
CA ILE A 122 1.00 -16.85 7.67
C ILE A 122 2.23 -16.66 6.78
N LEU A 123 3.11 -15.71 7.11
CA LEU A 123 4.32 -15.40 6.33
C LEU A 123 5.25 -16.60 6.20
N LEU A 124 5.38 -17.42 7.26
CA LEU A 124 6.24 -18.59 7.26
C LEU A 124 5.73 -19.75 6.39
N ARG A 125 4.45 -19.74 5.99
CA ARG A 125 3.90 -20.77 5.09
C ARG A 125 4.49 -20.72 3.69
N ASP A 126 5.07 -19.58 3.30
CA ASP A 126 5.65 -19.37 1.98
C ASP A 126 7.19 -19.37 1.98
N ARG A 127 7.82 -19.80 3.09
CA ARG A 127 9.28 -19.77 3.27
C ARG A 127 10.04 -20.38 2.11
N ASP A 128 9.60 -21.54 1.63
CA ASP A 128 10.26 -22.27 0.54
C ASP A 128 10.20 -21.50 -0.78
N TYR A 129 9.11 -20.77 -1.04
CA TYR A 129 9.02 -19.91 -2.22
C TYR A 129 10.02 -18.76 -2.15
N TYR A 130 10.12 -18.11 -0.99
CA TYR A 130 11.10 -17.04 -0.80
C TYR A 130 12.53 -17.53 -1.04
N LEU A 131 12.88 -18.71 -0.48
CA LEU A 131 14.21 -19.29 -0.63
C LEU A 131 14.54 -19.59 -2.10
N ASN A 132 13.60 -20.18 -2.83
CA ASN A 132 13.81 -20.59 -4.21
C ASN A 132 13.85 -19.42 -5.20
N SER A 133 13.11 -18.33 -4.93
CA SER A 133 13.04 -17.19 -5.84
C SER A 133 13.98 -16.02 -5.48
N GLY A 134 14.67 -16.08 -4.34
CA GLY A 134 15.34 -14.91 -3.75
C GLY A 134 14.35 -13.84 -3.29
N GLY A 135 13.17 -14.28 -2.85
CA GLY A 135 12.02 -13.45 -2.50
C GLY A 135 11.95 -13.09 -1.01
N GLY A 136 10.74 -12.84 -0.49
CA GLY A 136 10.56 -12.55 0.94
C GLY A 136 9.24 -11.87 1.28
N VAL A 137 9.24 -10.97 2.27
CA VAL A 137 8.03 -10.30 2.76
C VAL A 137 8.03 -8.82 2.38
N THR A 138 6.89 -8.29 1.94
CA THR A 138 6.71 -6.84 1.74
C THR A 138 5.64 -6.31 2.68
N PHE A 139 5.92 -5.20 3.36
CA PHE A 139 4.93 -4.46 4.14
C PHE A 139 4.46 -3.25 3.32
N SER A 140 3.18 -3.22 2.95
CA SER A 140 2.55 -2.21 2.08
C SER A 140 1.15 -1.84 2.64
N GLY A 141 0.22 -1.40 1.78
CA GLY A 141 -1.17 -1.07 2.11
C GLY A 141 -1.46 0.42 1.97
N GLY A 142 -1.59 1.10 3.10
CA GLY A 142 -1.53 2.56 3.18
C GLY A 142 -0.07 2.98 3.34
N GLU A 143 0.29 3.36 4.55
CA GLU A 143 1.67 3.67 4.95
C GLU A 143 2.01 2.80 6.16
N ALA A 144 2.88 1.81 5.94
CA ALA A 144 3.24 0.81 6.94
C ALA A 144 3.73 1.43 8.25
N PHE A 145 4.44 2.58 8.17
CA PHE A 145 4.96 3.29 9.34
C PHE A 145 3.88 3.95 10.22
N THR A 146 2.62 4.01 9.77
CA THR A 146 1.50 4.46 10.61
C THR A 146 1.16 3.46 11.72
N GLN A 147 1.56 2.18 11.56
CA GLN A 147 1.43 1.12 12.56
C GLN A 147 2.81 0.68 13.05
N PHE A 148 3.64 1.66 13.43
CA PHE A 148 5.07 1.50 13.67
C PHE A 148 5.44 0.37 14.64
N GLU A 149 4.76 0.25 15.78
CA GLU A 149 5.08 -0.73 16.81
C GLU A 149 4.86 -2.16 16.29
N GLY A 150 3.74 -2.39 15.59
CA GLY A 150 3.46 -3.67 14.93
C GLY A 150 4.37 -3.95 13.74
N LEU A 151 4.69 -2.93 12.93
CA LEU A 151 5.66 -3.07 11.84
C LEU A 151 7.04 -3.48 12.38
N MET A 152 7.50 -2.86 13.48
CA MET A 152 8.77 -3.20 14.11
C MET A 152 8.78 -4.64 14.61
N ASP A 153 7.72 -5.09 15.31
CA ASP A 153 7.60 -6.50 15.74
C ASP A 153 7.76 -7.46 14.56
N LEU A 154 7.11 -7.18 13.42
CA LEU A 154 7.18 -8.02 12.22
C LEU A 154 8.56 -7.99 11.56
N LEU A 155 9.17 -6.81 11.46
CA LEU A 155 10.53 -6.66 10.92
C LEU A 155 11.55 -7.42 11.76
N ILE A 156 11.47 -7.33 13.09
CA ILE A 156 12.33 -8.07 14.03
C ILE A 156 12.16 -9.58 13.84
N GLN A 157 10.92 -10.06 13.82
CA GLN A 157 10.63 -11.49 13.65
C GLN A 157 11.10 -12.00 12.28
N CYS A 158 10.86 -11.25 11.21
CA CYS A 158 11.37 -11.58 9.87
C CYS A 158 12.89 -11.70 9.86
N LYS A 159 13.62 -10.81 10.56
CA LYS A 159 15.09 -10.88 10.65
C LYS A 159 15.57 -12.08 11.45
N ASN A 160 14.89 -12.44 12.53
CA ASN A 160 15.19 -13.67 13.28
C ASN A 160 15.03 -14.91 12.40
N GLU A 161 14.03 -14.91 11.52
CA GLU A 161 13.77 -15.98 10.55
C GLU A 161 14.59 -15.90 9.26
N LYS A 162 15.49 -14.90 9.18
CA LYS A 162 16.36 -14.62 8.02
C LYS A 162 15.59 -14.35 6.72
N LEU A 163 14.41 -13.75 6.83
CA LEU A 163 13.59 -13.35 5.68
C LEU A 163 14.06 -12.00 5.12
N HIS A 164 14.04 -11.88 3.79
CA HIS A 164 14.24 -10.59 3.13
C HIS A 164 13.02 -9.70 3.34
N THR A 165 13.24 -8.48 3.83
CA THR A 165 12.16 -7.52 4.14
C THR A 165 12.19 -6.34 3.18
N SER A 166 11.06 -6.12 2.50
CA SER A 166 10.78 -4.90 1.74
C SER A 166 9.73 -4.07 2.47
N VAL A 167 9.83 -2.75 2.41
CA VAL A 167 8.79 -1.83 2.90
C VAL A 167 8.43 -0.84 1.81
N GLU A 168 7.15 -0.77 1.48
CA GLU A 168 6.56 0.28 0.65
C GLU A 168 6.20 1.48 1.51
N THR A 169 6.62 2.67 1.08
CA THR A 169 6.37 3.90 1.84
C THR A 169 6.15 5.10 0.92
N CYS A 170 5.23 5.97 1.33
CA CYS A 170 5.01 7.28 0.72
C CYS A 170 6.04 8.33 1.18
N GLY A 171 6.92 7.97 2.12
CA GLY A 171 7.97 8.85 2.63
C GLY A 171 7.50 9.90 3.65
N GLN A 172 6.18 10.08 3.87
CA GLN A 172 5.64 10.99 4.88
C GLN A 172 5.65 10.34 6.27
N VAL A 173 6.84 10.18 6.83
CA VAL A 173 7.09 9.45 8.09
C VAL A 173 7.94 10.30 9.03
N ASN A 174 7.73 10.18 10.34
CA ASN A 174 8.67 10.78 11.30
C ASN A 174 10.06 10.14 11.12
N LEU A 175 11.09 10.97 10.90
CA LEU A 175 12.44 10.51 10.60
C LEU A 175 13.01 9.54 11.65
N ASP A 176 12.70 9.70 12.93
CA ASP A 176 13.22 8.81 13.98
C ASP A 176 12.64 7.39 13.88
N LYS A 177 11.44 7.23 13.31
CA LYS A 177 10.89 5.91 12.98
C LYS A 177 11.65 5.27 11.82
N ILE A 178 12.00 6.05 10.78
CA ILE A 178 12.85 5.59 9.68
C ILE A 178 14.21 5.14 10.20
N LYS A 179 14.86 5.95 11.05
CA LYS A 179 16.16 5.61 11.66
C LYS A 179 16.13 4.28 12.40
N GLN A 180 15.07 4.02 13.16
CA GLN A 180 14.91 2.80 13.95
C GLN A 180 14.66 1.57 13.09
N ALA A 181 13.85 1.70 12.02
CA ALA A 181 13.49 0.57 11.16
C ALA A 181 14.56 0.24 10.10
N LEU A 182 15.36 1.23 9.66
CA LEU A 182 16.36 1.09 8.60
C LEU A 182 17.30 -0.13 8.74
N PRO A 183 17.82 -0.49 9.93
CA PRO A 183 18.66 -1.69 10.09
C PRO A 183 17.92 -3.01 9.80
N LEU A 184 16.59 -3.02 9.87
CA LEU A 184 15.73 -4.20 9.71
C LEU A 184 15.05 -4.26 8.34
N ILE A 185 15.32 -3.32 7.44
CA ILE A 185 14.74 -3.25 6.10
C ILE A 185 15.85 -3.50 5.08
N ASP A 186 15.65 -4.45 4.16
CA ASP A 186 16.61 -4.73 3.08
C ASP A 186 16.33 -3.87 1.86
N LEU A 187 15.06 -3.58 1.58
CA LEU A 187 14.64 -2.79 0.43
C LEU A 187 13.50 -1.83 0.79
N PHE A 188 13.66 -0.57 0.41
CA PHE A 188 12.61 0.42 0.38
C PHE A 188 12.10 0.55 -1.04
N LEU A 189 10.79 0.38 -1.17
CA LEU A 189 10.02 0.73 -2.35
C LEU A 189 9.41 2.12 -2.05
N PHE A 190 10.14 3.16 -2.43
CA PHE A 190 9.91 4.52 -1.95
C PHE A 190 9.17 5.35 -3.00
N ASP A 191 7.94 5.74 -2.72
CA ASP A 191 7.14 6.51 -3.67
C ASP A 191 7.62 7.97 -3.74
N ILE A 192 7.90 8.44 -4.95
CA ILE A 192 8.01 9.87 -5.27
C ILE A 192 6.89 10.20 -6.24
N LYS A 193 5.92 10.99 -5.77
CA LYS A 193 4.70 11.29 -6.54
C LYS A 193 4.84 12.58 -7.35
N HIS A 194 5.54 13.59 -6.84
CA HIS A 194 5.83 14.83 -7.55
C HIS A 194 7.02 15.54 -6.90
N THR A 195 7.65 16.43 -7.64
CA THR A 195 8.75 17.34 -7.20
C THR A 195 8.29 18.76 -6.93
N ASP A 196 7.01 19.07 -7.20
CA ASP A 196 6.41 20.38 -6.95
C ASP A 196 5.73 20.30 -5.58
N LYS A 197 6.18 21.15 -4.65
CA LYS A 197 5.73 21.14 -3.26
C LYS A 197 4.25 21.50 -3.13
N ASP A 198 3.80 22.51 -3.87
CA ASP A 198 2.45 23.05 -3.73
C ASP A 198 1.44 22.10 -4.37
N LEU A 199 1.77 21.58 -5.56
CA LEU A 199 0.92 20.61 -6.25
C LEU A 199 0.85 19.29 -5.48
N LEU A 200 1.97 18.78 -4.95
CA LEU A 200 1.98 17.57 -4.14
C LEU A 200 1.12 17.71 -2.87
N GLN A 201 1.30 18.82 -2.14
CA GLN A 201 0.58 19.10 -0.91
C GLN A 201 -0.91 19.27 -1.16
N LYS A 202 -1.28 19.99 -2.23
CA LYS A 202 -2.67 20.24 -2.62
C LYS A 202 -3.40 18.95 -3.01
N GLU A 203 -2.79 18.10 -3.84
CA GLU A 203 -3.48 16.93 -4.41
C GLU A 203 -3.44 15.70 -3.50
N THR A 204 -2.41 15.57 -2.66
CA THR A 204 -2.21 14.33 -1.87
C THR A 204 -2.11 14.55 -0.38
N GLY A 205 -1.91 15.79 0.07
CA GLY A 205 -1.63 16.11 1.46
C GLY A 205 -0.18 15.86 1.89
N ALA A 206 0.70 15.40 0.97
CA ALA A 206 2.08 15.12 1.31
C ALA A 206 2.94 16.39 1.40
N ASN A 207 3.78 16.44 2.42
CA ASN A 207 4.81 17.44 2.62
C ASN A 207 6.11 16.98 1.93
N LEU A 208 6.47 17.63 0.82
CA LEU A 208 7.64 17.25 0.02
C LEU A 208 8.94 17.29 0.83
N ASP A 209 9.13 18.27 1.71
CA ASP A 209 10.36 18.40 2.52
C ASP A 209 10.57 17.19 3.43
N THR A 210 9.49 16.67 4.04
CA THR A 210 9.52 15.47 4.87
C THR A 210 9.89 14.24 4.04
N VAL A 211 9.24 14.08 2.88
CA VAL A 211 9.48 12.96 1.95
C VAL A 211 10.95 12.96 1.50
N LEU A 212 11.47 14.11 1.05
CA LEU A 212 12.85 14.24 0.59
C LEU A 212 13.86 14.09 1.73
N THR A 213 13.56 14.58 2.93
CA THR A 213 14.41 14.37 4.12
C THR A 213 14.59 12.90 4.43
N ASN A 214 13.50 12.12 4.40
CA ASN A 214 13.54 10.68 4.62
C ASN A 214 14.27 9.94 3.50
N LEU A 215 14.00 10.27 2.23
CA LEU A 215 14.70 9.68 1.09
C LEU A 215 16.21 9.90 1.19
N ARG A 216 16.63 11.15 1.42
CA ARG A 216 18.04 11.55 1.57
C ARG A 216 18.71 10.87 2.75
N TYR A 217 18.00 10.73 3.87
CA TYR A 217 18.53 10.02 5.02
C TYR A 217 18.81 8.55 4.67
N ILE A 218 17.84 7.83 4.11
CA ILE A 218 17.99 6.42 3.74
C ILE A 218 19.12 6.26 2.70
N SER A 219 19.10 7.07 1.65
CA SER A 219 20.09 7.00 0.56
C SER A 219 21.52 7.31 1.04
N SER A 220 21.68 8.26 1.97
CA SER A 220 22.99 8.59 2.57
C SER A 220 23.60 7.42 3.36
N LYS A 221 22.76 6.50 3.86
CA LYS A 221 23.20 5.30 4.58
C LYS A 221 23.36 4.10 3.65
N SER A 222 22.43 3.89 2.74
CA SER A 222 22.44 2.77 1.80
C SER A 222 21.53 3.05 0.59
N ALA A 223 22.03 3.80 -0.40
CA ALA A 223 21.29 4.09 -1.63
C ALA A 223 20.86 2.83 -2.41
N ASN A 224 21.63 1.74 -2.32
CA ASN A 224 21.30 0.45 -2.93
C ASN A 224 20.08 -0.24 -2.31
N LYS A 225 19.65 0.19 -1.11
CA LYS A 225 18.41 -0.30 -0.49
C LYS A 225 17.17 0.45 -0.98
N VAL A 226 17.27 1.36 -1.95
CA VAL A 226 16.14 2.17 -2.40
C VAL A 226 15.85 1.89 -3.86
N THR A 227 14.58 1.63 -4.14
CA THR A 227 13.99 1.76 -5.47
C THR A 227 12.95 2.86 -5.40
N ILE A 228 13.12 3.92 -6.21
CA ILE A 228 12.11 4.97 -6.31
C ILE A 228 10.96 4.42 -7.15
N ARG A 229 9.73 4.53 -6.66
CA ARG A 229 8.52 4.19 -7.39
C ARG A 229 7.77 5.47 -7.73
N VAL A 230 7.32 5.57 -8.97
CA VAL A 230 6.61 6.75 -9.48
C VAL A 230 5.30 6.28 -10.09
N PRO A 231 4.18 6.40 -9.37
CA PRO A 231 2.86 6.33 -9.99
C PRO A 231 2.77 7.45 -11.03
N VAL A 232 2.70 7.10 -12.31
CA VAL A 232 2.62 8.06 -13.42
C VAL A 232 1.16 8.32 -13.73
N ILE A 233 0.70 9.52 -13.44
CA ILE A 233 -0.71 9.90 -13.38
C ILE A 233 -0.99 11.04 -14.39
N PRO A 234 -1.90 10.82 -15.37
CA PRO A 234 -2.30 11.82 -16.36
C PRO A 234 -2.84 13.11 -15.73
N GLY A 235 -2.29 14.28 -16.08
CA GLY A 235 -2.73 15.56 -15.52
C GLY A 235 -2.18 15.88 -14.13
N PHE A 236 -1.29 15.03 -13.59
CA PHE A 236 -0.56 15.31 -12.36
C PHE A 236 0.96 15.33 -12.63
N ASN A 237 1.59 14.18 -12.86
CA ASN A 237 3.04 14.07 -13.06
C ASN A 237 3.43 13.41 -14.39
N PHE A 238 2.46 13.05 -15.24
CA PHE A 238 2.71 12.47 -16.56
C PHE A 238 3.15 13.53 -17.58
N ASN A 239 4.36 14.07 -17.40
CA ASN A 239 5.00 14.99 -18.31
C ASN A 239 6.53 14.88 -18.20
N GLU A 240 7.24 15.35 -19.23
CA GLU A 240 8.70 15.22 -19.31
C GLU A 240 9.43 15.94 -18.18
N ASN A 241 9.04 17.18 -17.87
CA ASN A 241 9.73 17.99 -16.88
C ASN A 241 9.70 17.33 -15.50
N THR A 242 8.52 16.93 -15.02
CA THR A 242 8.38 16.30 -13.71
C THR A 242 9.11 14.95 -13.63
N LEU A 243 8.99 14.10 -14.65
CA LEU A 243 9.69 12.81 -14.64
C LEU A 243 11.22 12.98 -14.72
N ARG A 244 11.70 13.93 -15.50
CA ARG A 244 13.13 14.29 -15.56
C ARG A 244 13.64 14.78 -14.20
N GLU A 245 12.88 15.60 -13.49
CA GLU A 245 13.24 16.06 -12.14
C GLU A 245 13.32 14.90 -11.14
N ILE A 246 12.39 13.95 -11.20
CA ILE A 246 12.44 12.74 -10.35
C ILE A 246 13.68 11.89 -10.69
N PHE A 247 14.05 11.78 -11.96
CA PHE A 247 15.29 11.10 -12.37
C PHE A 247 16.54 11.83 -11.89
N MET A 248 16.57 13.16 -11.92
CA MET A 248 17.66 13.94 -11.33
C MET A 248 17.75 13.70 -9.82
N LEU A 249 16.62 13.71 -9.11
CA LEU A 249 16.56 13.40 -7.68
C LEU A 249 17.12 12.01 -7.38
N ALA A 250 16.80 10.99 -8.19
CA ALA A 250 17.36 9.64 -8.05
C ALA A 250 18.90 9.67 -8.14
N LYS A 251 19.44 10.34 -9.17
CA LYS A 251 20.89 10.46 -9.40
C LYS A 251 21.61 11.20 -8.29
N GLU A 252 21.07 12.33 -7.85
CA GLU A 252 21.63 13.12 -6.75
C GLU A 252 21.76 12.31 -5.46
N ASN A 253 20.81 11.38 -5.25
CA ASN A 253 20.80 10.47 -4.11
C ASN A 253 21.54 9.15 -4.36
N ARG A 254 22.21 8.99 -5.51
CA ARG A 254 22.92 7.77 -5.93
C ARG A 254 22.01 6.53 -5.98
N ILE A 255 20.72 6.73 -6.17
CA ILE A 255 19.72 5.68 -6.33
C ILE A 255 19.69 5.30 -7.81
N LYS A 256 19.91 4.01 -8.09
CA LYS A 256 20.00 3.53 -9.47
C LYS A 256 18.65 3.15 -10.06
N CYS A 257 17.77 2.55 -9.26
CA CYS A 257 16.55 1.93 -9.76
C CYS A 257 15.34 2.84 -9.59
N VAL A 258 14.59 3.04 -10.67
CA VAL A 258 13.31 3.75 -10.68
C VAL A 258 12.26 2.91 -11.40
N HIS A 259 11.12 2.69 -10.75
CA HIS A 259 9.96 2.03 -11.34
C HIS A 259 8.91 3.08 -11.72
N LEU A 260 8.55 3.15 -12.99
CA LEU A 260 7.41 3.91 -13.49
C LEU A 260 6.18 3.02 -13.45
N LEU A 261 5.18 3.38 -12.66
CA LEU A 261 3.95 2.61 -12.49
C LEU A 261 2.84 3.30 -13.30
N PRO A 262 2.40 2.74 -14.44
CA PRO A 262 1.36 3.37 -15.25
C PRO A 262 0.04 3.45 -14.46
N TYR A 263 -0.64 4.59 -14.56
CA TYR A 263 -1.97 4.76 -14.00
C TYR A 263 -2.94 3.68 -14.48
N HIS A 264 -3.72 3.15 -13.54
CA HIS A 264 -4.80 2.22 -13.83
C HIS A 264 -6.03 2.52 -12.96
N THR A 265 -7.20 2.10 -13.42
CA THR A 265 -8.48 2.30 -12.73
C THR A 265 -8.94 1.09 -11.91
N LEU A 266 -8.06 0.09 -11.70
CA LEU A 266 -8.38 -1.16 -10.96
C LEU A 266 -8.88 -0.92 -9.51
N GLY A 267 -8.59 0.25 -8.91
CA GLY A 267 -9.11 0.61 -7.59
C GLY A 267 -10.58 1.03 -7.56
N LYS A 268 -11.21 1.34 -8.70
CA LYS A 268 -12.59 1.88 -8.77
C LYS A 268 -13.62 0.98 -8.10
N ASP A 269 -13.51 -0.33 -8.33
CA ASP A 269 -14.41 -1.32 -7.75
C ASP A 269 -14.39 -1.28 -6.22
N LYS A 270 -13.24 -0.96 -5.61
CA LYS A 270 -13.12 -0.84 -4.15
C LYS A 270 -13.83 0.39 -3.60
N TYR A 271 -13.84 1.50 -4.35
CA TYR A 271 -14.65 2.67 -3.99
C TYR A 271 -16.14 2.34 -4.06
N GLU A 272 -16.60 1.68 -5.13
CA GLU A 272 -18.00 1.25 -5.24
C GLU A 272 -18.40 0.33 -4.07
N GLN A 273 -17.55 -0.64 -3.73
CA GLN A 273 -17.78 -1.55 -2.61
C GLN A 273 -17.89 -0.82 -1.25
N LEU A 274 -17.13 0.27 -1.07
CA LEU A 274 -17.23 1.15 0.09
C LEU A 274 -18.43 2.11 0.05
N GLY A 275 -19.18 2.16 -1.06
CA GLY A 275 -20.23 3.14 -1.29
C GLY A 275 -19.69 4.56 -1.46
N LEU A 276 -18.51 4.68 -2.08
CA LEU A 276 -17.83 5.93 -2.36
C LEU A 276 -17.73 6.16 -3.87
N THR A 277 -17.70 7.43 -4.27
CA THR A 277 -17.36 7.81 -5.64
C THR A 277 -15.84 7.81 -5.79
N TYR A 278 -15.33 7.24 -6.89
CA TYR A 278 -13.91 7.34 -7.23
C TYR A 278 -13.56 8.80 -7.56
N PRO A 279 -12.61 9.43 -6.85
CA PRO A 279 -12.46 10.87 -6.91
C PRO A 279 -11.59 11.34 -8.09
N TYR A 280 -10.84 10.46 -8.73
CA TYR A 280 -9.98 10.85 -9.85
C TYR A 280 -10.74 10.82 -11.19
N PRO A 281 -10.76 11.92 -11.97
CA PRO A 281 -11.60 12.04 -13.16
C PRO A 281 -11.07 11.26 -14.36
N CYS A 282 -9.82 10.80 -14.34
CA CYS A 282 -9.23 10.08 -15.47
C CYS A 282 -9.81 8.65 -15.57
N GLU A 283 -10.55 8.39 -16.65
CA GLU A 283 -11.12 7.08 -16.97
C GLU A 283 -10.14 6.15 -17.71
N GLN A 284 -9.18 6.73 -18.43
CA GLN A 284 -8.27 5.98 -19.30
C GLN A 284 -7.04 5.49 -18.52
N MET A 285 -6.81 4.18 -18.54
CA MET A 285 -5.56 3.60 -18.06
C MET A 285 -4.41 3.94 -19.00
N LEU A 286 -3.21 4.16 -18.46
CA LEU A 286 -2.01 4.32 -19.27
C LEU A 286 -1.48 2.95 -19.71
N ALA A 287 -1.24 2.81 -21.00
CA ALA A 287 -0.53 1.68 -21.55
C ALA A 287 0.97 1.78 -21.20
N LYS A 288 1.66 0.64 -21.11
CA LYS A 288 3.09 0.62 -20.75
C LYS A 288 3.94 1.34 -21.81
N GLU A 289 3.52 1.22 -23.06
CA GLU A 289 4.17 1.77 -24.25
C GLU A 289 4.22 3.31 -24.19
N GLU A 290 3.22 3.95 -23.59
CA GLU A 290 3.19 5.39 -23.38
C GLU A 290 4.32 5.88 -22.45
N LEU A 291 4.92 4.97 -21.67
CA LEU A 291 6.03 5.27 -20.77
C LEU A 291 7.41 5.00 -21.38
N PHE A 292 7.48 4.41 -22.59
CA PHE A 292 8.76 4.06 -23.24
C PHE A 292 9.67 5.28 -23.48
N PRO A 293 9.17 6.46 -23.93
CA PRO A 293 10.02 7.64 -24.09
C PRO A 293 10.67 8.08 -22.76
N PHE A 294 9.95 7.97 -21.64
CA PHE A 294 10.48 8.33 -20.32
C PHE A 294 11.45 7.27 -19.79
N LYS A 295 11.23 5.99 -20.10
CA LYS A 295 12.20 4.92 -19.84
C LYS A 295 13.52 5.20 -20.55
N GLU A 296 13.50 5.49 -21.84
CA GLU A 296 14.70 5.84 -22.60
C GLU A 296 15.40 7.09 -22.05
N MET A 297 14.63 8.10 -21.64
CA MET A 297 15.16 9.31 -21.02
C MET A 297 15.93 8.98 -19.73
N GLY A 298 15.34 8.21 -18.81
CA GLY A 298 16.00 7.82 -17.57
C GLY A 298 17.22 6.92 -17.78
N GLU A 299 17.16 6.00 -18.75
CA GLU A 299 18.28 5.14 -19.13
C GLU A 299 19.46 5.93 -19.72
N LYS A 300 19.19 6.92 -20.59
CA LYS A 300 20.21 7.87 -21.09
C LYS A 300 20.84 8.69 -19.96
N MET A 301 20.11 8.89 -18.86
CA MET A 301 20.64 9.52 -17.65
C MET A 301 21.45 8.57 -16.76
N GLY A 302 21.54 7.28 -17.08
CA GLY A 302 22.28 6.26 -16.35
C GLY A 302 21.51 5.58 -15.22
N LEU A 303 20.17 5.62 -15.27
CA LEU A 303 19.29 4.94 -14.31
C LEU A 303 18.78 3.61 -14.87
N GLU A 304 18.47 2.69 -13.96
CA GLU A 304 17.76 1.44 -14.27
C GLU A 304 16.25 1.70 -14.18
N ILE A 305 15.62 1.93 -15.33
CA ILE A 305 14.18 2.21 -15.39
C ILE A 305 13.37 0.93 -15.66
N ARG A 306 12.40 0.63 -14.80
CA ARG A 306 11.40 -0.43 -15.02
C ARG A 306 10.01 0.16 -15.19
N ILE A 307 9.19 -0.44 -16.04
CA ILE A 307 7.78 -0.05 -16.20
C ILE A 307 6.91 -1.15 -15.60
N GLY A 308 6.13 -0.79 -14.59
CA GLY A 308 5.43 -1.71 -13.70
C GLY A 308 6.22 -2.05 -12.44
N GLY A 309 5.60 -2.87 -11.59
CA GLY A 309 6.23 -3.45 -10.40
C GLY A 309 7.18 -4.58 -10.74
#